data_AF-A0AAD6SFD2-F1
#
_entry.id   AF-A0AAD6SFD2-F1
#
_cell.length_a   1.000
_cell.length_b   1.000
_cell.length_c   1.000
_cell.angle_alpha   90.00
_cell.angle_beta   90.00
_cell.angle_gamma   90.00
#
_symmetry.space_group_name_H-M   'P 1'
#
loop_
_entity.id
_entity.type
_entity.pdbx_description
1 polymer ?
#
loop_
_entity_poly.entity_id
_entity_poly.type
_entity_poly.pdbx_seq_one_letter_code
_entity_poly.pdbx_strand_id
1 'polypeptide(L)'
;MSRLITDYSTHIFRHTLSRFITKFNHPLLTQHQIKTESANISFAFNSVPVFHRVKFTTPEPYCARALDSIVDSIHVQPPKVLKNGERVPARFDTAFHSFHISCVFLISFPGYCVAQVRVGFSIRPRDIPNLFPYGLAPPTHLAYGEWFSPFTAPEPDHLMYKVKRSIKDSDRIASVIPLANIRCSVHQCCG
;
A
#
# COMPACT_ATOMS: atom_id res chain seq x y z
N MET A 1 3.20 -17.92 -2.08
CA MET A 1 3.51 -16.49 -1.87
C MET A 1 4.94 -16.31 -1.37
N SER A 2 5.75 -17.37 -1.33
CA SER A 2 7.15 -17.35 -0.88
C SER A 2 8.02 -16.34 -1.64
N ARG A 3 7.88 -16.24 -2.97
CA ARG A 3 8.61 -15.25 -3.77
C ARG A 3 8.33 -13.80 -3.38
N LEU A 4 7.09 -13.46 -2.99
CA LEU A 4 6.78 -12.11 -2.49
C LEU A 4 7.46 -11.83 -1.15
N ILE A 5 7.54 -12.83 -0.28
CA ILE A 5 8.20 -12.68 1.02
C ILE A 5 9.70 -12.47 0.81
N THR A 6 10.34 -13.27 -0.05
CA THR A 6 11.79 -13.21 -0.28
C THR A 6 12.20 -12.00 -1.11
N ASP A 7 11.54 -11.75 -2.23
CA ASP A 7 11.98 -10.74 -3.21
C ASP A 7 11.57 -9.31 -2.81
N TYR A 8 10.50 -9.18 -2.02
CA TYR A 8 9.92 -7.88 -1.65
C TYR A 8 9.92 -7.62 -0.14
N SER A 9 10.46 -8.53 0.67
CA SER A 9 10.49 -8.45 2.14
C SER A 9 9.09 -8.28 2.77
N THR A 10 8.08 -8.95 2.22
CA THR A 10 6.67 -8.79 2.64
C THR A 10 6.18 -9.89 3.57
N HIS A 11 6.84 -10.04 4.73
CA HIS A 11 6.60 -11.13 5.70
C HIS A 11 5.13 -11.25 6.15
N ILE A 12 4.45 -10.11 6.33
CA ILE A 12 3.05 -10.05 6.77
C ILE A 12 2.04 -9.89 5.62
N PHE A 13 2.44 -10.08 4.35
CA PHE A 13 1.58 -9.87 3.18
C PHE A 13 0.23 -10.59 3.29
N ARG A 14 0.25 -11.90 3.56
CA ARG A 14 -0.97 -12.73 3.69
C ARG A 14 -1.91 -12.17 4.75
N HIS A 15 -1.36 -11.88 5.93
CA HIS A 15 -2.13 -11.35 7.04
C HIS A 15 -2.74 -9.98 6.70
N THR A 16 -1.99 -9.09 6.06
CA THR A 16 -2.51 -7.78 5.63
C THR A 16 -3.58 -7.88 4.55
N LEU A 17 -3.44 -8.83 3.62
CA LEU A 17 -4.44 -9.08 2.58
C LEU A 17 -5.72 -9.68 3.18
N SER A 18 -5.61 -10.64 4.11
CA SER A 18 -6.78 -11.17 4.81
C SER A 18 -7.53 -10.06 5.55
N ARG A 19 -6.81 -9.21 6.30
CA ARG A 19 -7.44 -8.08 7.02
C ARG A 19 -8.14 -7.11 6.08
N PHE A 20 -7.56 -6.85 4.91
CA PHE A 20 -8.20 -6.04 3.87
C PHE A 20 -9.52 -6.66 3.40
N ILE A 21 -9.49 -7.95 3.04
CA ILE A 21 -10.67 -8.69 2.56
C ILE A 21 -11.76 -8.76 3.63
N THR A 22 -11.42 -9.15 4.86
CA THR A 22 -12.37 -9.22 5.99
C THR A 22 -13.08 -7.89 6.20
N LYS A 23 -12.34 -6.77 6.17
CA LYS A 23 -12.92 -5.45 6.39
C LYS A 23 -13.74 -4.97 5.20
N PHE A 24 -13.33 -5.32 3.98
CA PHE A 24 -14.13 -5.02 2.79
C PHE A 24 -15.49 -5.74 2.85
N ASN A 25 -15.48 -7.01 3.25
CA ASN A 25 -16.68 -7.82 3.39
C ASN A 25 -17.55 -7.42 4.59
N HIS A 26 -16.93 -6.96 5.68
CA HIS A 26 -17.62 -6.60 6.92
C HIS A 26 -17.18 -5.21 7.42
N PRO A 27 -17.69 -4.12 6.81
CA PRO A 27 -17.25 -2.76 7.10
C PRO A 27 -17.52 -2.32 8.54
N LEU A 28 -18.48 -2.94 9.23
CA LEU A 28 -18.88 -2.59 10.60
C LEU A 28 -18.06 -3.28 11.69
N LEU A 29 -17.19 -4.26 11.36
CA LEU A 29 -16.39 -4.95 12.38
C LEU A 29 -15.38 -4.01 13.03
N THR A 30 -15.20 -4.22 14.33
CA THR A 30 -14.15 -3.60 15.15
C THR A 30 -12.78 -4.17 14.79
N GLN A 31 -11.70 -3.47 15.19
CA GLN A 31 -10.33 -3.93 14.89
C GLN A 31 -10.01 -5.32 15.47
N HIS A 32 -10.50 -5.58 16.69
CA HIS A 32 -10.32 -6.87 17.33
C HIS A 32 -11.02 -7.99 16.54
N GLN A 33 -12.28 -7.75 16.14
CA GLN A 33 -13.04 -8.69 15.32
C GLN A 33 -12.39 -8.92 13.96
N ILE A 34 -11.90 -7.87 13.28
CA ILE A 34 -11.18 -8.03 12.01
C ILE A 34 -9.95 -8.92 12.20
N LYS A 35 -9.18 -8.72 13.27
CA LYS A 35 -7.98 -9.54 13.54
C LYS A 35 -8.37 -11.02 13.67
N THR A 36 -9.40 -11.33 14.44
CA THR A 36 -9.90 -12.69 14.64
C THR A 36 -10.44 -13.28 13.34
N GLU A 37 -11.36 -12.60 12.66
CA GLU A 37 -12.01 -13.09 11.43
C GLU A 37 -11.03 -13.24 10.26
N SER A 38 -10.02 -12.37 10.16
CA SER A 38 -9.02 -12.45 9.10
C SER A 38 -8.15 -13.70 9.18
N ALA A 39 -8.04 -14.33 10.35
CA ALA A 39 -7.33 -15.59 10.51
C ALA A 39 -8.03 -16.77 9.81
N ASN A 40 -9.34 -16.65 9.57
CA ASN A 40 -10.16 -17.69 8.95
C ASN A 40 -10.13 -17.66 7.42
N ILE A 41 -9.57 -16.61 6.80
CA ILE A 41 -9.47 -16.51 5.34
C ILE A 41 -8.41 -17.48 4.82
N SER A 42 -8.85 -18.46 4.02
CA SER A 42 -7.97 -19.34 3.27
C SER A 42 -7.81 -18.85 1.82
N PHE A 43 -6.55 -18.78 1.36
CA PHE A 43 -6.25 -18.46 -0.03
C PHE A 43 -6.01 -19.74 -0.81
N ALA A 44 -6.89 -20.04 -1.78
CA ALA A 44 -6.71 -21.14 -2.74
C ALA A 44 -5.62 -20.86 -3.79
N PHE A 45 -4.72 -19.90 -3.52
CA PHE A 45 -3.67 -19.50 -4.44
C PHE A 45 -2.38 -19.13 -3.72
N ASN A 46 -1.29 -19.39 -4.44
CA ASN A 46 0.06 -19.15 -3.98
C ASN A 46 0.75 -17.97 -4.68
N SER A 47 0.10 -17.33 -5.65
CA SER A 47 0.64 -16.17 -6.36
C SER A 47 -0.45 -15.18 -6.75
N VAL A 48 -0.08 -13.92 -6.82
CA VAL A 48 -0.89 -12.82 -7.37
C VAL A 48 -0.16 -12.23 -8.57
N PRO A 49 -0.86 -11.71 -9.59
CA PRO A 49 -0.26 -10.84 -10.60
C PRO A 49 0.37 -9.61 -9.94
N VAL A 50 1.62 -9.30 -10.29
CA VAL A 50 2.40 -8.19 -9.71
C VAL A 50 2.74 -7.18 -10.79
N PHE A 51 2.66 -5.90 -10.44
CA PHE A 51 3.06 -4.77 -11.25
C PHE A 51 4.32 -4.14 -10.66
N HIS A 52 5.32 -3.90 -11.52
CA HIS A 52 6.60 -3.29 -11.10
C HIS A 52 6.64 -1.78 -11.28
N ARG A 53 5.62 -1.24 -11.93
CA ARG A 53 5.44 0.19 -12.12
C ARG A 53 3.95 0.50 -12.17
N VAL A 54 3.52 1.45 -11.35
CA VAL A 54 2.18 1.98 -11.37
C VAL A 54 2.25 3.36 -12.01
N LYS A 55 1.41 3.62 -13.01
CA LYS A 55 1.19 4.96 -13.56
C LYS A 55 -0.22 5.39 -13.23
N PHE A 56 -0.38 6.63 -12.80
CA PHE A 56 -1.68 7.20 -12.50
C PHE A 56 -1.63 8.69 -12.74
N THR A 57 -2.80 9.27 -12.88
CA THR A 57 -2.93 10.70 -13.10
C THR A 57 -3.50 11.34 -11.86
N THR A 58 -2.91 12.46 -11.45
CA THR A 58 -3.27 13.20 -10.24
C THR A 58 -3.79 14.57 -10.66
N PRO A 59 -4.86 15.10 -10.04
CA PRO A 59 -5.27 16.48 -10.29
C PRO A 59 -4.12 17.41 -9.93
N GLU A 60 -3.80 18.38 -10.80
CA GLU A 60 -2.74 19.33 -10.51
C GLU A 60 -3.12 20.23 -9.32
N PRO A 61 -2.38 20.17 -8.19
CA PRO A 61 -2.81 20.81 -6.94
C PRO A 61 -2.72 22.34 -6.98
N TYR A 62 -1.98 22.91 -7.94
CA TYR A 62 -1.74 24.35 -8.05
C TYR A 62 -2.41 25.00 -9.28
N CYS A 63 -3.08 24.23 -10.14
CA CYS A 63 -3.76 24.78 -11.31
C CYS A 63 -5.18 25.18 -10.97
N ALA A 64 -5.50 26.46 -11.20
CA ALA A 64 -6.85 27.02 -11.03
C ALA A 64 -7.89 26.41 -11.99
N ARG A 65 -7.44 25.69 -13.03
CA ARG A 65 -8.30 24.88 -13.90
C ARG A 65 -8.18 23.42 -13.47
N ALA A 66 -9.24 22.89 -12.86
CA ALA A 66 -9.37 21.48 -12.42
C ALA A 66 -9.36 20.44 -13.58
N LEU A 67 -8.93 20.82 -14.78
CA LEU A 67 -8.85 19.97 -15.97
C LEU A 67 -7.43 19.46 -16.24
N ASP A 68 -6.41 20.08 -15.65
CA ASP A 68 -5.03 19.67 -15.82
C ASP A 68 -4.65 18.59 -14.81
N SER A 69 -3.89 17.61 -15.30
CA SER A 69 -3.66 16.37 -14.59
C SER A 69 -2.20 15.94 -14.79
N ILE A 70 -1.49 15.73 -13.69
CA ILE A 70 -0.08 15.36 -13.68
C ILE A 70 0.02 13.85 -13.74
N VAL A 71 0.83 13.34 -14.67
CA VAL A 71 1.16 11.92 -14.75
C VAL A 71 2.22 11.61 -13.70
N ASP A 72 1.86 10.75 -12.75
CA ASP A 72 2.74 10.27 -11.70
C ASP A 72 3.04 8.78 -11.89
N SER A 73 4.18 8.33 -11.36
CA SER A 73 4.54 6.93 -11.39
C SER A 73 5.28 6.47 -10.14
N ILE A 74 4.92 5.28 -9.68
CA ILE A 74 5.55 4.60 -8.54
C ILE A 74 6.28 3.36 -9.06
N HIS A 75 7.57 3.28 -8.76
CA HIS A 75 8.40 2.12 -9.06
C HIS A 75 8.40 1.12 -7.89
N VAL A 76 8.21 -0.14 -8.24
CA VAL A 76 8.10 -1.26 -7.31
C VAL A 76 8.94 -2.43 -7.82
N GLN A 77 10.25 -2.25 -7.75
CA GLN A 77 11.23 -3.14 -8.36
C GLN A 77 12.01 -3.91 -7.28
N PRO A 78 11.83 -5.24 -7.19
CA PRO A 78 12.68 -6.06 -6.33
C PRO A 78 14.12 -6.07 -6.87
N PRO A 79 15.11 -6.47 -6.06
CA PRO A 79 16.48 -6.59 -6.54
C PRO A 79 16.53 -7.65 -7.65
N LYS A 80 17.29 -7.38 -8.71
CA LYS A 80 17.43 -8.31 -9.84
C LYS A 80 18.86 -8.37 -10.33
N VAL A 81 19.23 -9.54 -10.85
CA VAL A 81 20.49 -9.73 -11.57
C VAL A 81 20.18 -9.63 -13.07
N LEU A 82 20.87 -8.74 -13.75
CA LEU A 82 20.75 -8.57 -15.20
C LEU A 82 21.50 -9.69 -15.93
N LYS A 83 21.25 -9.83 -17.24
CA LYS A 83 21.88 -10.86 -18.09
C LYS A 83 23.41 -10.75 -18.14
N ASN A 84 23.94 -9.55 -17.92
CA ASN A 84 25.38 -9.24 -17.85
C ASN A 84 25.99 -9.55 -16.45
N GLY A 85 25.22 -10.11 -15.51
CA GLY A 85 25.67 -10.40 -14.15
C GLY A 85 25.59 -9.22 -13.17
N GLU A 86 25.20 -8.04 -13.64
CA GLU A 86 25.08 -6.85 -12.80
C GLU A 86 23.89 -6.95 -11.83
N ARG A 87 24.13 -6.62 -10.54
CA ARG A 87 23.08 -6.55 -9.52
C ARG A 87 22.46 -5.16 -9.50
N VAL A 88 21.19 -5.08 -9.88
CA VAL A 88 20.37 -3.88 -9.72
C VAL A 88 19.73 -3.91 -8.33
N PRO A 89 19.96 -2.90 -7.48
CA PRO A 89 19.36 -2.82 -6.16
C PRO A 89 17.84 -2.65 -6.25
N ALA A 90 17.15 -3.02 -5.18
CA ALA A 90 15.70 -2.85 -5.10
C ALA A 90 15.33 -1.36 -5.09
N ARG A 91 14.26 -1.00 -5.81
CA ARG A 91 13.69 0.35 -5.82
C ARG A 91 12.21 0.28 -5.43
N PHE A 92 11.88 0.89 -4.30
CA PHE A 92 10.54 0.98 -3.78
C PHE A 92 10.21 2.43 -3.50
N ASP A 93 9.45 3.03 -4.41
CA ASP A 93 9.05 4.42 -4.29
C ASP A 93 8.03 4.59 -3.17
N THR A 94 7.96 5.82 -2.68
CA THR A 94 7.09 6.18 -1.56
C THR A 94 5.87 6.91 -2.10
N ALA A 95 4.72 6.70 -1.48
CA ALA A 95 3.44 7.23 -1.94
C ALA A 95 2.72 7.96 -0.82
N PHE A 96 2.08 9.07 -1.18
CA PHE A 96 1.21 9.82 -0.31
C PHE A 96 -0.18 9.19 -0.28
N HIS A 97 -0.68 8.97 0.93
CA HIS A 97 -2.01 8.46 1.16
C HIS A 97 -2.79 9.41 2.05
N SER A 98 -3.89 9.94 1.52
CA SER A 98 -4.83 10.72 2.31
C SER A 98 -5.83 9.78 2.94
N PHE A 99 -5.88 9.73 4.27
CA PHE A 99 -7.03 9.14 4.95
C PHE A 99 -8.23 10.06 4.75
N HIS A 100 -9.34 9.51 4.26
CA HIS A 100 -10.63 10.07 4.62
C HIS A 100 -10.95 9.61 6.04
N ILE A 101 -11.61 10.44 6.86
CA ILE A 101 -11.95 10.15 8.27
C ILE A 101 -12.71 8.81 8.43
N SER A 102 -13.31 8.29 7.36
CA SER A 102 -13.97 6.97 7.31
C SER A 102 -13.04 5.78 7.03
N CYS A 103 -11.73 5.96 6.83
CA CYS A 103 -10.78 4.85 6.67
C CYS A 103 -10.41 4.24 8.02
N VAL A 104 -11.33 3.41 8.54
CA VAL A 104 -11.22 2.65 9.81
C VAL A 104 -10.03 1.66 9.82
N PHE A 105 -9.34 1.48 8.70
CA PHE A 105 -8.16 0.60 8.57
C PHE A 105 -6.95 1.09 9.36
N LEU A 106 -6.83 2.40 9.54
CA LEU A 106 -5.60 3.07 10.00
C LEU A 106 -5.88 4.12 11.09
N ILE A 107 -6.94 3.93 11.88
CA ILE A 107 -7.38 4.84 12.97
C ILE A 107 -6.29 5.13 14.02
N SER A 108 -5.18 4.39 14.01
CA SER A 108 -4.00 4.79 14.80
C SER A 108 -3.35 6.09 14.30
N PHE A 109 -3.70 6.58 13.11
CA PHE A 109 -3.08 7.71 12.44
C PHE A 109 -4.13 8.66 11.82
N PRO A 110 -4.78 9.52 12.62
CA PRO A 110 -5.53 10.63 12.07
C PRO A 110 -4.58 11.55 11.28
N GLY A 111 -4.87 11.81 10.00
CA GLY A 111 -4.14 12.78 9.18
C GLY A 111 -3.58 12.24 7.87
N TYR A 112 -2.47 12.82 7.43
CA TYR A 112 -1.76 12.42 6.22
C TYR A 112 -0.60 11.50 6.57
N CYS A 113 -0.42 10.44 5.79
CA CYS A 113 0.69 9.53 5.99
C CYS A 113 1.32 9.13 4.65
N VAL A 114 2.51 8.60 4.80
CA VAL A 114 3.38 8.22 3.70
C VAL A 114 3.62 6.72 3.83
N ALA A 115 3.54 5.99 2.72
CA ALA A 115 3.85 4.56 2.67
C ALA A 115 4.91 4.27 1.62
N GLN A 116 5.88 3.43 1.96
CA GLN A 116 6.76 2.83 0.96
C GLN A 116 6.01 1.68 0.28
N VAL A 117 5.75 1.81 -1.03
CA VAL A 117 5.02 0.79 -1.78
C VAL A 117 5.97 -0.36 -2.11
N ARG A 118 5.71 -1.55 -1.54
CA ARG A 118 6.53 -2.74 -1.80
C ARG A 118 6.00 -3.60 -2.92
N VAL A 119 4.68 -3.68 -3.10
CA VAL A 119 4.09 -4.55 -4.14
C VAL A 119 2.84 -3.88 -4.70
N GLY A 120 2.79 -3.65 -6.01
CA GLY A 120 1.54 -3.41 -6.71
C GLY A 120 1.00 -4.75 -7.24
N PHE A 121 -0.27 -5.08 -7.03
CA PHE A 121 -0.84 -6.36 -7.44
C PHE A 121 -2.34 -6.28 -7.74
N SER A 122 -2.87 -7.36 -8.32
CA SER A 122 -4.31 -7.56 -8.46
C SER A 122 -4.72 -8.93 -7.92
N ILE A 123 -6.00 -9.10 -7.61
CA ILE A 123 -6.58 -10.41 -7.30
C ILE A 123 -7.08 -11.00 -8.63
N ARG A 124 -6.79 -12.27 -8.89
CA ARG A 124 -7.19 -12.89 -10.16
C ARG A 124 -8.72 -12.97 -10.21
N PRO A 125 -9.37 -12.70 -11.37
CA PRO A 125 -10.83 -12.69 -11.47
C PRO A 125 -11.50 -13.96 -10.93
N ARG A 126 -10.89 -15.12 -11.14
CA ARG A 126 -11.38 -16.42 -10.65
C ARG A 126 -11.39 -16.57 -9.12
N ASP A 127 -10.56 -15.82 -8.41
CA ASP A 127 -10.45 -15.89 -6.95
C ASP A 127 -11.39 -14.88 -6.27
N ILE A 128 -11.91 -13.88 -7.01
CA ILE A 128 -12.76 -12.81 -6.47
C ILE A 128 -14.05 -13.35 -5.84
N PRO A 129 -14.85 -14.24 -6.47
CA PRO A 129 -16.11 -14.70 -5.89
C PRO A 129 -15.95 -15.37 -4.51
N ASN A 130 -14.84 -16.09 -4.32
CA ASN A 130 -14.56 -16.78 -3.05
C ASN A 130 -14.08 -15.80 -1.96
N LEU A 131 -13.31 -14.78 -2.33
CA LEU A 131 -12.78 -13.81 -1.38
C LEU A 131 -13.77 -12.69 -1.07
N PHE A 132 -14.67 -12.36 -1.99
CA PHE A 132 -15.63 -11.24 -1.90
C PHE A 132 -17.05 -11.73 -2.25
N PRO A 133 -17.68 -12.53 -1.38
CA PRO A 133 -18.93 -13.24 -1.70
C PRO A 133 -20.17 -12.34 -1.74
N TYR A 134 -20.11 -11.13 -1.17
CA TYR A 134 -21.29 -10.26 -0.97
C TYR A 134 -21.62 -9.36 -2.17
N GLY A 135 -21.07 -9.65 -3.36
CA GLY A 135 -21.43 -8.97 -4.62
C GLY A 135 -20.88 -7.55 -4.80
N LEU A 136 -20.23 -6.98 -3.78
CA LEU A 136 -19.49 -5.72 -3.93
C LEU A 136 -18.20 -5.95 -4.71
N ALA A 137 -18.05 -5.26 -5.84
CA ALA A 137 -16.84 -5.37 -6.66
C ALA A 137 -15.62 -4.83 -5.90
N PRO A 138 -14.59 -5.66 -5.64
CA PRO A 138 -13.38 -5.19 -4.97
C PRO A 138 -12.55 -4.27 -5.89
N PRO A 139 -11.69 -3.42 -5.32
CA PRO A 139 -10.74 -2.65 -6.11
C PRO A 139 -9.85 -3.56 -6.97
N THR A 140 -9.75 -3.25 -8.27
CA THR A 140 -9.00 -4.04 -9.25
C THR A 140 -7.49 -4.02 -9.00
N HIS A 141 -6.99 -2.87 -8.56
CA HIS A 141 -5.57 -2.59 -8.40
C HIS A 141 -5.28 -2.24 -6.95
N LEU A 142 -4.41 -3.04 -6.33
CA LEU A 142 -4.05 -2.96 -4.92
C LEU A 142 -2.55 -2.70 -4.77
N ALA A 143 -2.17 -2.10 -3.65
CA ALA A 143 -0.78 -1.95 -3.25
C ALA A 143 -0.60 -2.45 -1.82
N TYR A 144 0.48 -3.19 -1.58
CA TYR A 144 1.03 -3.40 -0.25
C TYR A 144 2.01 -2.26 0.04
N GLY A 145 1.73 -1.50 1.09
CA GLY A 145 2.56 -0.40 1.56
C GLY A 145 3.01 -0.62 3.00
N GLU A 146 4.28 -0.30 3.28
CA GLU A 146 4.82 -0.18 4.63
C GLU A 146 4.71 1.27 5.08
N TRP A 147 4.09 1.50 6.24
CA TRP A 147 3.77 2.84 6.73
C TRP A 147 4.96 3.50 7.40
N PHE A 148 5.10 4.80 7.17
CA PHE A 148 5.85 5.69 8.03
C PHE A 148 4.95 6.28 9.14
N SER A 149 5.56 6.99 10.08
CA SER A 149 4.87 7.75 11.11
C SER A 149 4.01 8.86 10.48
N PRO A 150 2.89 9.25 11.10
CA PRO A 150 2.11 10.40 10.68
C PRO A 150 2.95 11.67 10.65
N PHE A 151 2.50 12.63 9.86
CA PHE A 151 2.99 13.99 9.95
C PHE A 151 2.59 14.63 11.27
N THR A 152 3.57 15.23 11.95
CA THR A 152 3.38 16.04 13.15
C THR A 152 3.51 17.52 12.79
N ALA A 153 4.30 18.31 13.52
CA ALA A 153 4.70 19.63 13.07
C ALA A 153 5.85 19.53 12.04
N PRO A 154 5.91 20.45 11.05
CA PRO A 154 7.09 20.61 10.20
C PRO A 154 8.26 21.16 11.03
N GLU A 155 9.48 20.79 10.66
CA GLU A 155 10.68 21.34 11.30
C GLU A 155 10.85 22.84 11.00
N PRO A 156 11.18 23.69 11.99
CA PRO A 156 11.22 25.14 11.80
C PRO A 156 12.19 25.61 10.71
N ASP A 157 13.36 24.95 10.60
CA ASP A 157 14.45 25.43 9.75
C ASP A 157 14.18 25.22 8.25
N HIS A 158 13.51 24.12 7.91
CA HIS A 158 13.33 23.69 6.51
C HIS A 158 11.88 23.38 6.15
N LEU A 159 10.94 23.51 7.10
CA LEU A 159 9.50 23.33 6.92
C LEU A 159 9.07 21.95 6.36
N MET A 160 9.95 20.95 6.45
CA MET A 160 9.66 19.57 6.02
C MET A 160 9.20 18.72 7.20
N TYR A 161 8.33 17.75 6.92
CA TYR A 161 7.89 16.78 7.90
C TYR A 161 8.89 15.65 8.05
N LYS A 162 9.35 15.40 9.28
CA LYS A 162 10.11 14.20 9.60
C LYS A 162 9.17 13.01 9.69
N VAL A 163 9.51 11.93 8.99
CA VAL A 163 8.82 10.66 9.08
C VAL A 163 9.79 9.54 9.41
N LYS A 164 9.37 8.60 10.26
CA LYS A 164 10.15 7.41 10.64
C LYS A 164 9.37 6.16 10.26
N ARG A 165 10.06 5.04 10.03
CA ARG A 165 9.36 3.76 9.77
C ARG A 165 8.50 3.38 10.97
N SER A 166 7.26 3.02 10.74
CA SER A 166 6.37 2.52 11.78
C SER A 166 6.64 1.04 12.03
N ILE A 167 7.00 0.69 13.26
CA ILE A 167 7.36 -0.67 13.68
C ILE A 167 6.48 -1.07 14.87
N LYS A 168 5.95 -2.29 14.85
CA LYS A 168 5.19 -2.90 15.93
C LYS A 168 5.63 -4.35 16.09
N ASP A 169 5.94 -4.78 17.31
CA ASP A 169 6.36 -6.15 17.62
C ASP A 169 7.53 -6.63 16.74
N SER A 170 8.49 -5.73 16.45
CA SER A 170 9.63 -5.92 15.53
C SER A 170 9.31 -6.02 14.03
N ASP A 171 8.03 -6.00 13.66
CA ASP A 171 7.58 -5.98 12.28
C ASP A 171 7.23 -4.56 11.81
N ARG A 172 7.43 -4.29 10.52
CA ARG A 172 6.97 -3.05 9.91
C ARG A 172 5.45 -3.04 9.84
N ILE A 173 4.84 -1.93 10.23
CA ILE A 173 3.41 -1.76 10.08
C ILE A 173 3.11 -1.61 8.59
N ALA A 174 2.28 -2.50 8.04
CA ALA A 174 1.93 -2.50 6.63
C ALA A 174 0.44 -2.76 6.44
N SER A 175 -0.09 -2.35 5.28
CA SER A 175 -1.44 -2.72 4.87
C SER A 175 -1.57 -2.80 3.34
N VAL A 176 -2.64 -3.47 2.92
CA VAL A 176 -3.11 -3.43 1.54
C VAL A 176 -4.04 -2.24 1.37
N ILE A 177 -3.79 -1.40 0.37
CA ILE A 177 -4.61 -0.24 0.02
C ILE A 177 -5.03 -0.29 -1.46
N PRO A 178 -6.21 0.24 -1.82
CA PRO A 178 -6.55 0.47 -3.22
C PRO A 178 -5.59 1.46 -3.85
N LEU A 179 -5.07 1.17 -5.05
CA LEU A 179 -4.20 2.10 -5.77
C LEU A 179 -4.92 3.41 -6.12
N ALA A 180 -6.24 3.37 -6.29
CA ALA A 180 -7.07 4.56 -6.48
C ALA A 180 -7.04 5.55 -5.29
N ASN A 181 -6.58 5.10 -4.11
CA ASN A 181 -6.47 5.94 -2.92
C ASN A 181 -5.07 6.55 -2.77
N ILE A 182 -4.14 6.29 -3.70
CA ILE A 182 -2.84 6.95 -3.73
C ILE A 182 -3.01 8.30 -4.41
N ARG A 183 -2.50 9.36 -3.77
CA ARG A 183 -2.69 10.74 -4.22
C ARG A 183 -1.52 11.27 -5.04
N CYS A 184 -0.29 10.88 -4.72
CA CYS A 184 0.93 11.21 -5.47
C CYS A 184 2.09 10.33 -4.98
N SER A 185 3.17 10.27 -5.75
CA SER A 185 4.47 9.78 -5.30
C SER A 185 5.16 10.85 -4.44
N VAL A 186 5.95 10.39 -3.46
CA VAL A 186 6.76 11.23 -2.58
C VAL A 186 8.20 10.77 -2.73
N HIS A 187 9.06 11.70 -3.13
CA HIS A 187 10.48 11.46 -3.22
C HIS A 187 11.14 12.17 -2.03
N GLN A 188 11.71 11.40 -1.10
CA GLN A 188 12.45 11.97 0.02
C GLN A 188 13.77 12.53 -0.52
N CYS A 189 14.09 13.78 -0.19
CA CYS A 189 15.47 14.26 -0.29
C CYS A 189 16.27 13.57 0.83
N CYS A 190 17.32 12.85 0.48
CA CYS A 190 18.25 12.28 1.46
C CYS A 190 18.92 13.44 2.23
N GLY A 191 18.81 13.44 3.55
CA GLY A 191 19.64 14.22 4.47
C GLY A 191 20.59 13.31 5.20
#